data_AF-A0A1Y3BLN7-F1
#
_entry.id   AF-A0A1Y3BLN7-F1
#
_cell.length_a   1.000
_cell.length_b   1.000
_cell.length_c   1.000
_cell.angle_alpha   90.00
_cell.angle_beta   90.00
_cell.angle_gamma   90.00
#
_symmetry.space_group_name_H-M   'P 1'
#
loop_
_entity.id
_entity.type
_entity.pdbx_description
1 polymer ?
#
loop_
_entity_poly.entity_id
_entity_poly.type
_entity_poly.pdbx_seq_one_letter_code
_entity_poly.pdbx_strand_id
1 'polypeptide(L)'
;MFRQIFPTFSIIFILITIGHSHPAPSGQCHGSLPGIKYHYEYYTNIILNNNDNLEPAGFRAKGQVFLKNIWQDKHGYLASIELNQFKFQPRESSTTERFFGTNAANVDHDWPQVLIHINGHDGHLQDLFVEKSQDNRHHLIEPIQLNLIVSIMNALRNRRDHKSENQILPYEWNLQGRHLIRRKSSQSDLLENSGRYSLLAPAITDNWEIESELASDHDITEHVKGWQNVTLESKIYPNAHSKLFVNFELKLIEQDKDSSTIVSTLSKAESISQAVYLFGHHIRSKSMASIGPSHFQAERKPCQPHFCQSFSEFIQEYKRSLAEDHSLATNSMSVAFLRLLNYIRINSHKINRKDMSKLLQQLEKSRKNDGNVWSTVMDAIAASCHGDSMLAALDHLNLPKCNGDDRVGDCERFLVVIAIAGSTVANMGSSHVAEHSLSVEQLLDLFVPLLSNGSWADHRVQHSFAMTIATLLHSYQTFVKTIAPENLNNQSIIADHLPYESSRMTLRHHSSPTQFVDVSPESNGKDDRPGLKSQDHDRRHHQQKLLQISVRMNQSILSSQ
;
A
#
# COMPACT_ATOMS: atom_id res chain seq x y z
N MET A 1 12.35 -93.58 14.01
CA MET A 1 13.67 -92.97 13.74
C MET A 1 13.41 -91.68 12.97
N PHE A 2 13.81 -90.54 13.53
CA PHE A 2 13.85 -89.15 12.98
C PHE A 2 12.57 -88.59 12.32
N ARG A 3 11.79 -87.70 12.96
CA ARG A 3 11.97 -86.24 13.19
C ARG A 3 12.28 -85.44 11.93
N GLN A 4 11.43 -84.45 11.62
CA GLN A 4 11.68 -82.99 11.44
C GLN A 4 10.58 -82.40 10.52
N ILE A 5 9.97 -81.22 10.66
CA ILE A 5 9.99 -80.05 11.55
C ILE A 5 8.68 -79.28 11.23
N PHE A 6 7.91 -78.86 12.24
CA PHE A 6 6.93 -77.75 12.19
C PHE A 6 7.72 -76.42 12.30
N PRO A 7 7.28 -75.25 11.77
CA PRO A 7 6.16 -74.57 12.44
C PRO A 7 5.22 -73.70 11.55
N THR A 8 3.97 -73.64 12.03
CA THR A 8 3.05 -72.50 12.09
C THR A 8 3.53 -71.14 11.56
N PHE A 9 2.85 -70.59 10.55
CA PHE A 9 2.65 -69.13 10.42
C PHE A 9 1.30 -68.84 9.72
N SER A 10 0.38 -68.31 10.52
CA SER A 10 -0.54 -67.22 10.14
C SER A 10 -1.54 -67.44 9.00
N ILE A 11 -2.60 -68.20 9.27
CA ILE A 11 -3.94 -67.93 8.71
C ILE A 11 -4.53 -66.74 9.51
N ILE A 12 -3.92 -65.56 9.36
CA ILE A 12 -4.41 -64.24 9.79
C ILE A 12 -3.91 -63.24 8.73
N PHE A 13 -4.42 -63.34 7.51
CA PHE A 13 -4.24 -62.42 6.38
C PHE A 13 -5.19 -62.99 5.31
N ILE A 14 -6.47 -62.63 5.26
CA ILE A 14 -6.99 -61.42 4.62
C ILE A 14 -8.33 -61.11 5.29
N LEU A 15 -8.26 -60.68 6.55
CA LEU A 15 -9.12 -59.58 7.01
C LEU A 15 -8.46 -58.31 6.46
N ILE A 16 -8.48 -58.16 5.13
CA ILE A 16 -8.43 -56.82 4.55
C ILE A 16 -9.77 -56.25 4.98
N THR A 17 -9.74 -55.64 6.17
CA THR A 17 -10.50 -54.47 6.50
C THR A 17 -10.53 -53.60 5.25
N ILE A 18 -11.57 -53.81 4.46
CA ILE A 18 -12.32 -52.74 3.82
C ILE A 18 -12.82 -51.89 4.98
N GLY A 19 -11.89 -51.17 5.62
CA GLY A 19 -12.21 -49.91 6.26
C GLY A 19 -12.75 -49.09 5.12
N HIS A 20 -14.07 -49.13 4.96
CA HIS A 20 -14.78 -48.06 4.33
C HIS A 20 -14.36 -46.83 5.12
N SER A 21 -13.30 -46.17 4.65
CA SER A 21 -13.17 -44.73 4.76
C SER A 21 -14.48 -44.23 4.18
N HIS A 22 -15.49 -44.06 5.05
CA HIS A 22 -16.61 -43.24 4.69
C HIS A 22 -15.98 -41.95 4.17
N PRO A 23 -16.28 -41.51 2.94
CA PRO A 23 -15.95 -40.15 2.56
C PRO A 23 -16.51 -39.30 3.70
N ALA A 24 -15.64 -38.51 4.33
CA ALA A 24 -16.08 -37.53 5.32
C ALA A 24 -17.30 -36.83 4.73
N PRO A 25 -18.39 -36.63 5.51
CA PRO A 25 -19.60 -36.02 4.97
C PRO A 25 -19.18 -34.76 4.23
N SER A 26 -19.51 -34.69 2.94
CA SER A 26 -19.26 -33.53 2.07
C SER A 26 -20.18 -32.35 2.42
N GLY A 27 -20.41 -32.13 3.72
CA GLY A 27 -21.28 -31.14 4.29
C GLY A 27 -20.50 -30.20 5.21
N GLN A 28 -20.16 -29.02 4.67
CA GLN A 28 -20.10 -27.76 5.43
C GLN A 28 -19.18 -27.69 6.66
N CYS A 29 -17.99 -28.30 6.62
CA CYS A 29 -16.92 -27.83 7.50
C CYS A 29 -16.34 -26.55 6.88
N HIS A 30 -16.31 -25.44 7.61
CA HIS A 30 -15.78 -24.14 7.16
C HIS A 30 -14.31 -23.92 7.56
N GLY A 31 -13.57 -25.00 7.87
CA GLY A 31 -12.21 -24.94 8.39
C GLY A 31 -12.24 -25.09 9.90
N SER A 32 -11.89 -24.02 10.64
CA SER A 32 -11.91 -24.02 12.11
C SER A 32 -13.30 -24.34 12.68
N LEU A 33 -13.35 -25.25 13.65
CA LEU A 33 -14.62 -25.71 14.23
C LEU A 33 -15.17 -24.70 15.25
N PRO A 34 -16.49 -24.42 15.25
CA PRO A 34 -17.10 -23.60 16.28
C PRO A 34 -16.89 -24.19 17.67
N GLY A 35 -16.57 -23.33 18.65
CA GLY A 35 -16.37 -23.76 20.03
C GLY A 35 -15.01 -24.42 20.30
N ILE A 36 -14.06 -24.31 19.37
CA ILE A 36 -12.65 -24.67 19.59
C ILE A 36 -11.80 -23.38 19.53
N LYS A 37 -10.93 -23.21 20.53
CA LYS A 37 -9.89 -22.18 20.54
C LYS A 37 -8.58 -22.83 20.09
N TYR A 38 -7.96 -22.28 19.06
CA TYR A 38 -6.70 -22.74 18.48
C TYR A 38 -5.57 -21.81 18.91
N HIS A 39 -4.50 -22.38 19.45
CA HIS A 39 -3.42 -21.64 20.07
C HIS A 39 -2.16 -21.84 19.23
N TYR A 40 -1.69 -20.78 18.59
CA TYR A 40 -0.51 -20.80 17.74
C TYR A 40 0.65 -20.03 18.37
N GLU A 41 1.85 -20.55 18.20
CA GLU A 41 3.09 -19.79 18.36
C GLU A 41 3.39 -19.08 17.04
N TYR A 42 3.64 -17.77 17.10
CA TYR A 42 4.09 -16.98 15.95
C TYR A 42 5.53 -16.52 16.15
N TYR A 43 6.32 -16.63 15.10
CA TYR A 43 7.66 -16.09 15.01
C TYR A 43 7.87 -15.40 13.66
N THR A 44 8.58 -14.28 13.64
CA THR A 44 9.09 -13.67 12.41
C THR A 44 10.43 -13.03 12.64
N ASN A 45 11.24 -12.98 11.58
CA ASN A 45 12.51 -12.28 11.54
C ASN A 45 12.58 -11.47 10.25
N ILE A 46 12.83 -10.17 10.40
CA ILE A 46 12.94 -9.21 9.31
C ILE A 46 14.36 -8.68 9.29
N ILE A 47 15.01 -8.78 8.14
CA ILE A 47 16.40 -8.38 7.93
C ILE A 47 16.47 -7.45 6.73
N LEU A 48 17.03 -6.27 6.93
CA LEU A 48 17.45 -5.36 5.86
C LEU A 48 18.97 -5.46 5.71
N ASN A 49 19.42 -5.89 4.53
CA ASN A 49 20.82 -6.06 4.21
C ASN A 49 21.17 -5.41 2.86
N ASN A 50 22.27 -4.68 2.83
CA ASN A 50 22.96 -4.34 1.58
C ASN A 50 24.19 -5.24 1.61
N ASN A 51 24.46 -5.98 0.53
CA ASN A 51 25.23 -7.22 0.49
C ASN A 51 26.75 -7.08 0.76
N ASP A 52 27.14 -6.13 1.62
CA ASP A 52 28.47 -5.55 1.79
C ASP A 52 28.99 -5.70 3.23
N ASN A 53 29.18 -6.91 3.77
CA ASN A 53 29.93 -7.15 5.03
C ASN A 53 29.57 -6.30 6.27
N LEU A 54 28.49 -5.52 6.23
CA LEU A 54 27.99 -4.64 7.28
C LEU A 54 27.01 -5.45 8.11
N GLU A 55 26.91 -5.14 9.41
CA GLU A 55 25.90 -5.74 10.28
C GLU A 55 24.52 -5.40 9.72
N PRO A 56 23.72 -6.39 9.25
CA PRO A 56 22.42 -6.07 8.69
C PRO A 56 21.50 -5.51 9.79
N ALA A 57 20.61 -4.59 9.44
CA ALA A 57 19.59 -4.10 10.38
C ALA A 57 18.40 -5.07 10.41
N GLY A 58 17.68 -5.14 11.51
CA GLY A 58 16.53 -6.02 11.59
C GLY A 58 16.01 -6.26 13.00
N PHE A 59 14.87 -6.92 13.09
CA PHE A 59 14.28 -7.34 14.36
C PHE A 59 13.59 -8.68 14.20
N ARG A 60 13.30 -9.28 15.36
CA ARG A 60 12.49 -10.47 15.50
C ARG A 60 11.26 -10.13 16.29
N ALA A 61 10.14 -10.77 15.96
CA ALA A 61 8.96 -10.74 16.80
C ALA A 61 8.51 -12.16 17.09
N LYS A 62 8.15 -12.42 18.34
CA LYS A 62 7.62 -13.70 18.80
C LYS A 62 6.40 -13.45 19.66
N GLY A 63 5.32 -14.21 19.46
CA GLY A 63 4.10 -14.05 20.25
C GLY A 63 3.16 -15.24 20.12
N GLN A 64 1.99 -15.12 20.73
CA GLN A 64 0.92 -16.12 20.65
C GLN A 64 -0.25 -15.56 19.86
N VAL A 65 -0.80 -16.40 18.97
CA VAL A 65 -2.01 -16.10 18.20
C VAL A 65 -3.10 -17.04 18.66
N PHE A 66 -4.22 -16.48 19.10
CA PHE A 66 -5.41 -17.27 19.39
C PHE A 66 -6.43 -17.06 18.30
N LEU A 67 -6.91 -18.15 17.74
CA LEU A 67 -7.93 -18.14 16.69
C LEU A 67 -9.14 -18.94 17.16
N LYS A 68 -10.34 -18.41 16.93
CA LYS A 68 -11.59 -19.08 17.30
C LYS A 68 -12.66 -18.82 16.27
N ASN A 69 -13.31 -19.86 15.76
CA ASN A 69 -14.56 -19.70 15.02
C ASN A 69 -15.68 -19.42 16.03
N ILE A 70 -16.28 -18.22 15.94
CA ILE A 70 -17.32 -17.76 16.85
C ILE A 70 -18.72 -17.87 16.25
N TRP A 71 -18.84 -17.98 14.93
CA TRP A 71 -20.10 -18.12 14.21
C TRP A 71 -19.85 -18.62 12.79
N GLN A 72 -20.73 -19.45 12.23
CA GLN A 72 -20.65 -19.90 10.85
C GLN A 72 -22.04 -20.10 10.24
N ASP A 73 -22.15 -19.90 8.92
CA ASP A 73 -23.29 -20.29 8.11
C ASP A 73 -22.83 -21.05 6.86
N LYS A 74 -23.72 -21.23 5.88
CA LYS A 74 -23.42 -21.93 4.63
C LYS A 74 -22.48 -21.17 3.67
N HIS A 75 -22.28 -19.88 3.89
CA HIS A 75 -21.54 -18.99 3.00
C HIS A 75 -20.17 -18.61 3.55
N GLY A 76 -19.99 -18.67 4.87
CA GLY A 76 -18.74 -18.33 5.52
C GLY A 76 -18.78 -18.47 7.03
N TYR A 77 -17.75 -17.91 7.66
CA TYR A 77 -17.63 -17.93 9.10
C TYR A 77 -16.99 -16.64 9.62
N LEU A 78 -17.25 -16.37 10.89
CA LEU A 78 -16.72 -15.26 11.64
C LEU A 78 -15.69 -15.81 12.62
N ALA A 79 -14.43 -15.42 12.44
CA ALA A 79 -13.35 -15.78 13.31
C ALA A 79 -12.99 -14.63 14.24
N SER A 80 -12.72 -14.93 15.50
CA SER A 80 -12.04 -14.04 16.43
C SER A 80 -10.55 -14.34 16.42
N ILE A 81 -9.72 -13.30 16.34
CA ILE A 81 -8.27 -13.38 16.53
C ILE A 81 -7.80 -12.48 17.67
N GLU A 82 -6.91 -13.01 18.51
CA GLU A 82 -6.23 -12.30 19.60
C GLU A 82 -4.71 -12.50 19.44
N LEU A 83 -3.93 -11.44 19.64
CA LEU A 83 -2.47 -11.46 19.60
C LEU A 83 -1.95 -11.06 20.98
N ASN A 84 -1.33 -12.02 21.68
CA ASN A 84 -0.84 -11.81 23.06
C ASN A 84 0.66 -12.10 23.16
N GLN A 85 1.29 -11.54 24.19
CA GLN A 85 2.69 -11.81 24.54
C GLN A 85 3.68 -11.55 23.38
N PHE A 86 3.37 -10.58 22.51
CA PHE A 86 4.23 -10.23 21.39
C PHE A 86 5.48 -9.48 21.89
N LYS A 87 6.64 -10.12 21.76
CA LYS A 87 7.95 -9.57 22.13
C LYS A 87 8.76 -9.25 20.89
N PHE A 88 9.19 -7.99 20.79
CA PHE A 88 10.12 -7.53 19.76
C PHE A 88 11.54 -7.57 20.30
N GLN A 89 12.44 -8.20 19.54
CA GLN A 89 13.82 -8.42 19.95
C GLN A 89 14.78 -7.99 18.83
N PRO A 90 15.96 -7.49 19.18
CA PRO A 90 17.05 -7.33 18.21
C PRO A 90 17.40 -8.67 17.57
N ARG A 91 17.97 -8.65 16.36
CA ARG A 91 18.48 -9.87 15.72
C ARG A 91 19.64 -10.47 16.52
N GLU A 92 19.76 -11.80 16.58
CA GLU A 92 21.02 -12.45 17.00
C GLU A 92 22.21 -11.85 16.24
N SER A 93 23.32 -11.61 16.93
CA SER A 93 24.54 -10.89 16.51
C SER A 93 24.49 -9.35 16.49
N SER A 94 23.35 -8.69 16.73
CA SER A 94 23.31 -7.21 16.79
C SER A 94 23.64 -6.67 18.19
N THR A 95 24.38 -5.57 18.25
CA THR A 95 24.69 -4.89 19.52
C THR A 95 23.42 -4.33 20.15
N THR A 96 23.11 -4.75 21.38
CA THR A 96 21.87 -4.44 22.10
C THR A 96 21.69 -2.95 22.40
N GLU A 97 22.76 -2.16 22.43
CA GLU A 97 22.73 -0.75 22.86
C GLU A 97 21.85 0.15 21.98
N ARG A 98 21.65 -0.15 20.69
CA ARG A 98 20.82 0.68 19.79
C ARG A 98 19.33 0.33 19.80
N PHE A 99 18.95 -0.86 20.28
CA PHE A 99 17.55 -1.28 20.32
C PHE A 99 16.83 -0.77 21.57
N PHE A 100 17.57 -0.57 22.66
CA PHE A 100 17.03 -0.12 23.93
C PHE A 100 17.22 1.40 24.08
N GLY A 101 16.34 2.18 23.46
CA GLY A 101 15.98 3.46 24.04
C GLY A 101 15.54 3.22 25.49
N THR A 102 15.85 4.13 26.41
CA THR A 102 15.84 3.98 27.88
C THR A 102 14.56 3.45 28.56
N ASN A 103 13.53 3.05 27.82
CA ASN A 103 12.29 2.42 28.30
C ASN A 103 11.81 1.18 27.48
N ALA A 104 12.57 0.63 26.53
CA ALA A 104 12.11 -0.47 25.68
C ALA A 104 12.29 -1.87 26.33
N ALA A 105 11.78 -2.05 27.55
CA ALA A 105 11.66 -3.38 28.13
C ALA A 105 10.55 -4.13 27.39
N ASN A 106 10.81 -5.36 26.92
CA ASN A 106 9.84 -6.41 26.57
C ASN A 106 8.38 -5.97 26.76
N VAL A 107 7.82 -5.22 25.82
CA VAL A 107 6.45 -4.76 25.99
C VAL A 107 5.57 -5.91 25.54
N ASP A 108 5.10 -6.70 26.50
CA ASP A 108 4.01 -7.62 26.26
C ASP A 108 2.80 -6.78 25.87
N HIS A 109 2.57 -6.67 24.56
CA HIS A 109 1.39 -6.03 24.05
C HIS A 109 0.30 -7.08 23.91
N ASP A 110 -0.75 -6.94 24.71
CA ASP A 110 -2.02 -7.60 24.44
C ASP A 110 -2.84 -6.66 23.55
N TRP A 111 -3.06 -7.09 22.31
CA TRP A 111 -3.80 -6.29 21.34
C TRP A 111 -5.30 -6.57 21.45
N PRO A 112 -6.15 -5.57 21.14
CA PRO A 112 -7.59 -5.77 21.15
C PRO A 112 -7.99 -6.88 20.15
N GLN A 113 -8.99 -7.65 20.53
CA GLN A 113 -9.56 -8.71 19.71
C GLN A 113 -10.13 -8.14 18.41
N VAL A 114 -9.92 -8.86 17.31
CA VAL A 114 -10.47 -8.51 15.99
C VAL A 114 -11.36 -9.65 15.50
N LEU A 115 -12.53 -9.31 14.95
CA LEU A 115 -13.37 -10.30 14.26
C LEU A 115 -13.14 -10.20 12.77
N ILE A 116 -13.18 -11.34 12.09
CA ILE A 116 -12.82 -11.46 10.68
C ILE A 116 -13.86 -12.33 10.01
N HIS A 117 -14.53 -11.77 9.00
CA HIS A 117 -15.41 -12.54 8.14
C HIS A 117 -14.61 -13.21 7.04
N ILE A 118 -14.72 -14.53 6.96
CA ILE A 118 -14.00 -15.39 6.03
C ILE A 118 -14.99 -16.13 5.14
N ASN A 119 -14.77 -16.05 3.84
CA ASN A 119 -15.56 -16.75 2.85
C ASN A 119 -15.38 -18.27 2.99
N GLY A 120 -16.48 -18.99 3.09
CA GLY A 120 -16.48 -20.43 3.27
C GLY A 120 -16.01 -21.22 2.04
N HIS A 121 -16.15 -20.64 0.84
CA HIS A 121 -15.82 -21.29 -0.42
C HIS A 121 -14.32 -21.27 -0.71
N ASP A 122 -13.67 -20.13 -0.53
CA ASP A 122 -12.30 -19.91 -0.96
C ASP A 122 -11.36 -19.47 0.18
N GLY A 123 -11.87 -19.24 1.39
CA GLY A 123 -11.08 -18.82 2.54
C GLY A 123 -10.57 -17.38 2.45
N HIS A 124 -11.08 -16.55 1.52
CA HIS A 124 -10.73 -15.13 1.48
C HIS A 124 -11.33 -14.34 2.63
N LEU A 125 -10.56 -13.40 3.17
CA LEU A 125 -11.00 -12.43 4.17
C LEU A 125 -11.88 -11.39 3.46
N GLN A 126 -13.11 -11.18 3.93
CA GLN A 126 -14.06 -10.23 3.31
C GLN A 126 -14.18 -8.93 4.10
N ASP A 127 -14.28 -9.02 5.44
CA ASP A 127 -14.44 -7.85 6.31
C ASP A 127 -13.68 -8.04 7.62
N LEU A 128 -13.14 -6.94 8.15
CA LEU A 128 -12.56 -6.87 9.48
C LEU A 128 -13.52 -6.09 10.39
N PHE A 129 -13.68 -6.53 11.63
CA PHE A 129 -14.51 -5.87 12.61
C PHE A 129 -13.70 -5.55 13.86
N VAL A 130 -13.63 -4.26 14.19
CA VAL A 130 -12.71 -3.72 15.20
C VAL A 130 -13.46 -2.90 16.25
N GLU A 131 -12.96 -2.95 17.49
CA GLU A 131 -13.47 -2.14 18.58
C GLU A 131 -13.11 -0.65 18.41
N LYS A 132 -14.01 0.21 18.89
CA LYS A 132 -13.84 1.67 18.90
C LYS A 132 -13.35 2.19 20.24
N SER A 133 -12.69 3.35 20.20
CA SER A 133 -12.50 4.15 21.41
C SER A 133 -13.84 4.68 21.94
N GLN A 134 -13.90 4.93 23.26
CA GLN A 134 -15.10 5.44 23.96
C GLN A 134 -15.68 6.72 23.33
N ASP A 135 -14.83 7.56 22.73
CA ASP A 135 -15.24 8.81 22.08
C ASP A 135 -15.79 8.62 20.66
N ASN A 136 -15.88 7.38 20.15
CA ASN A 136 -16.32 7.04 18.79
C ASN A 136 -15.48 7.65 17.65
N ARG A 137 -14.36 8.32 17.94
CA ARG A 137 -13.55 9.06 16.96
C ARG A 137 -12.46 8.24 16.29
N HIS A 138 -11.92 7.22 16.97
CA HIS A 138 -10.78 6.45 16.49
C HIS A 138 -10.93 4.94 16.82
N HIS A 139 -10.25 4.09 16.08
CA HIS A 139 -10.13 2.65 16.38
C HIS A 139 -9.10 2.44 17.50
N LEU A 140 -9.30 1.42 18.34
CA LEU A 140 -8.31 1.06 19.38
C LEU A 140 -7.08 0.34 18.81
N ILE A 141 -7.24 -0.29 17.65
CA ILE A 141 -6.19 -1.06 16.99
C ILE A 141 -5.44 -0.20 15.96
N GLU A 142 -4.11 -0.27 15.98
CA GLU A 142 -3.26 0.44 15.03
C GLU A 142 -3.25 -0.27 13.65
N PRO A 143 -3.05 0.47 12.55
CA PRO A 143 -2.99 -0.13 11.21
C PRO A 143 -1.94 -1.24 11.06
N ILE A 144 -0.77 -1.11 11.70
CA ILE A 144 0.29 -2.12 11.64
C ILE A 144 -0.12 -3.44 12.27
N GLN A 145 -0.92 -3.38 13.35
CA GLN A 145 -1.45 -4.54 14.04
C GLN A 145 -2.47 -5.27 13.17
N LEU A 146 -3.35 -4.52 12.49
CA LEU A 146 -4.28 -5.07 11.51
C LEU A 146 -3.57 -5.73 10.34
N ASN A 147 -2.49 -5.13 9.84
CA ASN A 147 -1.70 -5.70 8.73
C ASN A 147 -1.05 -7.04 9.13
N LEU A 148 -0.57 -7.15 10.37
CA LEU A 148 -0.03 -8.40 10.89
C LEU A 148 -1.12 -9.46 11.00
N ILE A 149 -2.29 -9.10 11.54
CA ILE A 149 -3.46 -10.00 11.63
C ILE A 149 -3.87 -10.52 10.25
N VAL A 150 -4.02 -9.63 9.26
CA VAL A 150 -4.38 -10.01 7.89
C VAL A 150 -3.33 -10.93 7.28
N SER A 151 -2.04 -10.64 7.49
CA SER A 151 -0.94 -11.48 7.03
C SER A 151 -0.98 -12.88 7.64
N ILE A 152 -1.20 -12.97 8.96
CA ILE A 152 -1.35 -14.24 9.69
C ILE A 152 -2.53 -15.04 9.17
N MET A 153 -3.69 -14.41 8.99
CA MET A 153 -4.89 -15.09 8.51
C MET A 153 -4.76 -15.57 7.06
N ASN A 154 -4.11 -14.78 6.21
CA ASN A 154 -3.75 -15.22 4.86
C ASN A 154 -2.75 -16.38 4.88
N ALA A 155 -1.79 -16.38 5.81
CA ALA A 155 -0.85 -17.49 5.99
C ALA A 155 -1.56 -18.78 6.47
N LEU A 156 -2.61 -18.68 7.29
CA LEU A 156 -3.38 -19.85 7.74
C LEU A 156 -4.37 -20.38 6.70
N ARG A 157 -4.63 -19.62 5.62
CA ARG A 157 -5.56 -20.00 4.55
C ARG A 157 -5.12 -21.30 3.85
N ASN A 158 -6.03 -22.27 3.81
CA ASN A 158 -5.83 -23.60 3.22
C ASN A 158 -6.83 -23.95 2.10
N ARG A 159 -7.75 -23.04 1.76
CA ARG A 159 -8.77 -23.22 0.70
C ARG A 159 -8.49 -22.36 -0.52
N ARG A 160 -8.84 -22.90 -1.69
CA ARG A 160 -8.69 -22.24 -3.00
C ARG A 160 -9.96 -22.43 -3.81
N ASP A 161 -10.47 -21.36 -4.41
CA ASP A 161 -11.42 -21.44 -5.52
C ASP A 161 -10.71 -20.99 -6.80
N HIS A 162 -10.77 -21.83 -7.83
CA HIS A 162 -10.20 -21.55 -9.14
C HIS A 162 -10.89 -20.37 -9.86
N LYS A 163 -12.07 -19.93 -9.39
CA LYS A 163 -12.84 -18.84 -10.02
C LYS A 163 -12.49 -17.45 -9.48
N SER A 164 -11.99 -17.32 -8.24
CA SER A 164 -11.70 -16.01 -7.61
C SER A 164 -10.28 -15.48 -7.86
N GLU A 165 -9.40 -16.28 -8.46
CA GLU A 165 -7.98 -15.97 -8.64
C GLU A 165 -7.64 -14.97 -9.77
N ASN A 166 -8.64 -14.52 -10.55
CA ASN A 166 -8.41 -13.62 -11.68
C ASN A 166 -8.10 -12.16 -11.30
N GLN A 167 -8.08 -11.77 -10.02
CA GLN A 167 -8.21 -10.35 -9.68
C GLN A 167 -7.02 -9.68 -9.01
N ILE A 168 -6.10 -10.37 -8.29
CA ILE A 168 -5.16 -9.61 -7.43
C ILE A 168 -3.67 -9.99 -7.52
N LEU A 169 -3.25 -11.21 -7.89
CA LEU A 169 -1.88 -11.57 -8.33
C LEU A 169 -1.86 -13.08 -8.59
N PRO A 170 -1.35 -13.59 -9.72
CA PRO A 170 -1.29 -15.04 -9.94
C PRO A 170 -0.18 -15.63 -9.05
N TYR A 171 -0.53 -16.51 -8.13
CA TYR A 171 0.41 -17.31 -7.35
C TYR A 171 0.07 -18.80 -7.47
N GLU A 172 1.08 -19.65 -7.47
CA GLU A 172 0.93 -21.09 -7.62
C GLU A 172 0.49 -21.70 -6.28
N TRP A 173 -0.46 -22.64 -6.34
CA TRP A 173 -0.83 -23.51 -5.21
C TRP A 173 -0.61 -24.96 -5.61
N ASN A 174 0.12 -25.69 -4.77
CA ASN A 174 0.39 -27.10 -4.93
C ASN A 174 0.11 -27.84 -3.62
N LEU A 175 -0.88 -28.74 -3.62
CA LEU A 175 -1.24 -29.56 -2.46
C LEU A 175 -0.80 -31.00 -2.72
N GLN A 176 0.05 -31.54 -1.85
CA GLN A 176 0.55 -32.91 -1.89
C GLN A 176 0.34 -33.60 -0.55
N GLY A 177 -0.67 -34.48 -0.47
CA GLY A 177 -1.06 -35.08 0.80
C GLY A 177 -1.52 -33.99 1.78
N ARG A 178 -0.79 -33.81 2.88
CA ARG A 178 -1.03 -32.77 3.89
C ARG A 178 -0.18 -31.51 3.70
N HIS A 179 0.70 -31.48 2.71
CA HIS A 179 1.61 -30.36 2.49
C HIS A 179 1.07 -29.44 1.40
N LEU A 180 0.78 -28.19 1.77
CA LEU A 180 0.35 -27.13 0.86
C LEU A 180 1.50 -26.14 0.64
N ILE A 181 1.88 -25.92 -0.61
CA ILE A 181 2.89 -24.94 -1.01
C ILE A 181 2.22 -23.84 -1.82
N ARG A 182 2.45 -22.59 -1.44
CA ARG A 182 2.00 -21.38 -2.13
C ARG A 182 3.21 -20.53 -2.46
N ARG A 183 3.37 -20.09 -3.70
CA ARG A 183 4.52 -19.28 -4.12
C ARG A 183 4.18 -18.37 -5.28
N LYS A 184 4.97 -17.32 -5.49
CA LYS A 184 4.83 -16.43 -6.63
C LYS A 184 4.85 -17.21 -7.96
N SER A 185 3.94 -16.90 -8.89
CA SER A 185 3.89 -17.58 -10.19
C SER A 185 4.86 -16.96 -11.20
N SER A 186 5.34 -17.79 -12.14
CA SER A 186 6.12 -17.34 -13.30
C SER A 186 5.41 -16.32 -14.20
N GLN A 187 4.06 -16.29 -14.20
CA GLN A 187 3.28 -15.28 -14.91
C GLN A 187 3.34 -13.91 -14.22
N SER A 188 3.44 -13.88 -12.89
CA SER A 188 3.66 -12.64 -12.14
C SER A 188 5.00 -11.99 -12.49
N ASP A 189 6.03 -12.79 -12.76
CA ASP A 189 7.35 -12.29 -13.17
C ASP A 189 7.31 -11.63 -14.55
N LEU A 190 6.47 -12.14 -15.46
CA LEU A 190 6.27 -11.54 -16.79
C LEU A 190 5.55 -10.19 -16.70
N LEU A 191 4.55 -10.07 -15.82
CA LEU A 191 3.81 -8.83 -15.56
C LEU A 191 4.67 -7.77 -14.85
N GLU A 192 5.53 -8.17 -13.91
CA GLU A 192 6.48 -7.24 -13.31
C GLU A 192 7.55 -6.76 -14.28
N ASN A 193 7.85 -7.54 -15.33
CA ASN A 193 8.86 -7.19 -16.33
C ASN A 193 8.33 -6.25 -17.42
N SER A 194 7.02 -6.17 -17.65
CA SER A 194 6.42 -5.26 -18.65
C SER A 194 6.45 -3.78 -18.26
N GLY A 195 6.60 -3.45 -16.97
CA GLY A 195 6.74 -2.07 -16.48
C GLY A 195 8.18 -1.52 -16.44
N ARG A 196 9.21 -2.31 -16.81
CA ARG A 196 10.63 -2.04 -16.46
C ARG A 196 11.46 -1.29 -17.52
N TYR A 197 10.87 -0.54 -18.44
CA TYR A 197 11.64 0.07 -19.54
C TYR A 197 12.50 1.29 -19.15
N SER A 198 12.30 1.87 -17.97
CA SER A 198 13.11 3.02 -17.54
C SER A 198 14.43 2.60 -16.91
N LEU A 199 15.53 3.18 -17.39
CA LEU A 199 16.86 3.09 -16.78
C LEU A 199 16.90 3.76 -15.39
N LEU A 200 16.04 4.75 -15.14
CA LEU A 200 15.98 5.50 -13.88
C LEU A 200 15.12 4.82 -12.81
N ALA A 201 14.29 3.83 -13.18
CA ALA A 201 13.52 3.06 -12.23
C ALA A 201 14.37 1.92 -11.65
N PRO A 202 14.34 1.68 -10.32
CA PRO A 202 15.04 0.54 -9.74
C PRO A 202 14.47 -0.77 -10.30
N ALA A 203 15.31 -1.78 -10.44
CA ALA A 203 14.86 -3.16 -10.60
C ALA A 203 14.38 -3.66 -9.24
N ILE A 204 13.13 -4.13 -9.19
CA ILE A 204 12.55 -4.73 -7.98
C ILE A 204 12.40 -6.21 -8.25
N THR A 205 12.93 -7.06 -7.39
CA THR A 205 12.73 -8.51 -7.47
C THR A 205 12.10 -8.96 -6.18
N ASP A 206 10.86 -9.45 -6.24
CA ASP A 206 10.14 -10.00 -5.09
C ASP A 206 9.94 -11.50 -5.29
N ASN A 207 10.48 -12.31 -4.38
CA ASN A 207 10.30 -13.76 -4.37
C ASN A 207 9.79 -14.18 -3.02
N TRP A 208 8.77 -15.03 -2.98
CA TRP A 208 8.21 -15.53 -1.74
C TRP A 208 7.63 -16.93 -1.90
N GLU A 209 7.61 -17.67 -0.79
CA GLU A 209 6.99 -18.98 -0.69
C GLU A 209 6.46 -19.19 0.73
N ILE A 210 5.32 -19.88 0.82
CA ILE A 210 4.67 -20.29 2.05
C ILE A 210 4.37 -21.78 1.95
N GLU A 211 4.94 -22.54 2.87
CA GLU A 211 4.67 -23.96 3.07
C GLU A 211 3.74 -24.13 4.27
N SER A 212 2.78 -25.02 4.18
CA SER A 212 1.81 -25.28 5.24
C SER A 212 1.60 -26.79 5.41
N GLU A 213 1.66 -27.28 6.63
CA GLU A 213 1.25 -28.63 7.00
C GLU A 213 -0.17 -28.58 7.55
N LEU A 214 -1.06 -29.32 6.91
CA LEU A 214 -2.48 -29.39 7.24
C LEU A 214 -2.75 -30.61 8.14
N ALA A 215 -3.78 -30.48 8.98
CA ALA A 215 -4.34 -31.60 9.73
C ALA A 215 -4.85 -32.70 8.77
N SER A 216 -5.12 -33.89 9.29
CA SER A 216 -5.57 -35.03 8.47
C SER A 216 -6.90 -34.81 7.74
N ASP A 217 -7.73 -33.91 8.24
CA ASP A 217 -9.00 -33.48 7.63
C ASP A 217 -8.85 -32.29 6.67
N HIS A 218 -7.63 -31.76 6.52
CA HIS A 218 -7.28 -30.58 5.70
C HIS A 218 -7.99 -29.28 6.11
N ASP A 219 -8.76 -29.29 7.19
CA ASP A 219 -9.58 -28.15 7.62
C ASP A 219 -8.79 -27.15 8.45
N ILE A 220 -7.75 -27.61 9.15
CA ILE A 220 -6.90 -26.81 10.02
C ILE A 220 -5.46 -26.83 9.50
N THR A 221 -4.82 -25.67 9.53
CA THR A 221 -3.39 -25.54 9.29
C THR A 221 -2.65 -25.73 10.62
N GLU A 222 -1.87 -26.80 10.74
CA GLU A 222 -1.12 -27.14 11.97
C GLU A 222 0.19 -26.35 12.05
N HIS A 223 0.81 -26.10 10.90
CA HIS A 223 2.11 -25.44 10.85
C HIS A 223 2.28 -24.69 9.53
N VAL A 224 2.83 -23.48 9.58
CA VAL A 224 3.15 -22.65 8.43
C VAL A 224 4.59 -22.16 8.55
N LYS A 225 5.35 -22.25 7.46
CA LYS A 225 6.64 -21.60 7.29
C LYS A 225 6.62 -20.78 6.03
N GLY A 226 7.13 -19.56 6.09
CA GLY A 226 7.22 -18.71 4.91
C GLY A 226 8.47 -17.86 4.89
N TRP A 227 8.86 -17.48 3.68
CA TRP A 227 9.95 -16.54 3.44
C TRP A 227 9.61 -15.60 2.29
N GLN A 228 10.17 -14.40 2.35
CA GLN A 228 10.09 -13.40 1.30
C GLN A 228 11.43 -12.68 1.14
N ASN A 229 11.81 -12.44 -0.11
CA ASN A 229 13.01 -11.73 -0.51
C ASN A 229 12.63 -10.62 -1.48
N VAL A 230 12.73 -9.38 -1.02
CA VAL A 230 12.56 -8.19 -1.86
C VAL A 230 13.92 -7.54 -2.08
N THR A 231 14.35 -7.47 -3.33
CA THR A 231 15.57 -6.76 -3.72
C THR A 231 15.17 -5.51 -4.49
N LEU A 232 15.70 -4.35 -4.09
CA LEU A 232 15.65 -3.13 -4.87
C LEU A 232 17.07 -2.80 -5.34
N GLU A 233 17.29 -2.72 -6.65
CA GLU A 233 18.60 -2.49 -7.25
C GLU A 233 18.55 -1.32 -8.23
N SER A 234 19.52 -0.42 -8.15
CA SER A 234 19.68 0.62 -9.17
C SER A 234 20.23 0.04 -10.46
N LYS A 235 19.53 0.24 -11.58
CA LYS A 235 20.00 -0.16 -12.91
C LYS A 235 21.22 0.63 -13.40
N ILE A 236 21.41 1.84 -12.87
CA ILE A 236 22.54 2.72 -13.21
C ILE A 236 23.75 2.45 -12.31
N TYR A 237 23.48 2.07 -11.06
CA TYR A 237 24.52 1.81 -10.06
C TYR A 237 24.28 0.43 -9.45
N PRO A 238 24.77 -0.67 -10.05
CA PRO A 238 24.48 -2.04 -9.59
C PRO A 238 24.89 -2.33 -8.14
N ASN A 239 25.91 -1.62 -7.64
CA ASN A 239 26.34 -1.72 -6.25
C ASN A 239 25.37 -1.01 -5.27
N ALA A 240 24.49 -0.14 -5.75
CA ALA A 240 23.45 0.50 -4.96
C ALA A 240 22.19 -0.38 -4.99
N HIS A 241 22.15 -1.34 -4.08
CA HIS A 241 21.00 -2.21 -3.88
C HIS A 241 20.67 -2.36 -2.39
N SER A 242 19.44 -2.79 -2.13
CA SER A 242 18.98 -3.17 -0.79
C SER A 242 18.13 -4.43 -0.87
N LYS A 243 18.32 -5.31 0.10
CA LYS A 243 17.61 -6.59 0.20
C LYS A 243 16.87 -6.66 1.52
N LEU A 244 15.57 -6.83 1.45
CA LEU A 244 14.71 -7.17 2.58
C LEU A 244 14.46 -8.67 2.55
N PHE A 245 14.93 -9.36 3.59
CA PHE A 245 14.63 -10.76 3.85
C PHE A 245 13.64 -10.84 5.01
N VAL A 246 12.54 -11.56 4.82
CA VAL A 246 11.56 -11.87 5.85
C VAL A 246 11.43 -13.38 5.93
N ASN A 247 11.40 -13.93 7.13
CA ASN A 247 10.85 -15.26 7.35
C ASN A 247 9.86 -15.25 8.51
N PHE A 248 8.95 -16.21 8.51
CA PHE A 248 8.00 -16.38 9.59
C PHE A 248 7.60 -17.85 9.75
N GLU A 249 7.13 -18.18 10.95
CA GLU A 249 6.63 -19.50 11.33
C GLU A 249 5.38 -19.34 12.20
N LEU A 250 4.34 -20.12 11.92
CA LEU A 250 3.16 -20.28 12.77
C LEU A 250 2.99 -21.75 13.10
N LYS A 251 2.94 -22.11 14.37
CA LYS A 251 2.79 -23.51 14.79
C LYS A 251 1.66 -23.67 15.80
N LEU A 252 0.71 -24.54 15.51
CA LEU A 252 -0.35 -24.92 16.44
C LEU A 252 0.26 -25.68 17.62
N ILE A 253 0.01 -25.19 18.84
CA ILE A 253 0.52 -25.76 20.08
C ILE A 253 -0.56 -26.60 20.76
N GLU A 254 -1.77 -26.05 20.86
CA GLU A 254 -2.87 -26.66 21.59
C GLU A 254 -4.23 -26.28 21.00
N GLN A 255 -5.24 -27.09 21.31
CA GLN A 255 -6.63 -26.87 20.95
C GLN A 255 -7.48 -27.08 22.20
N ASP A 256 -8.21 -26.05 22.59
CA ASP A 256 -9.07 -26.08 23.76
C ASP A 256 -10.53 -26.00 23.38
N LYS A 257 -11.38 -26.77 24.10
CA LYS A 257 -12.82 -26.54 24.04
C LYS A 257 -13.12 -25.19 24.68
N ASP A 258 -13.73 -24.32 23.91
CA ASP A 258 -14.16 -23.04 24.40
C ASP A 258 -15.34 -23.22 25.37
N SER A 259 -15.13 -22.84 26.62
CA SER A 259 -16.15 -22.88 27.66
C SER A 259 -17.04 -21.63 27.67
N SER A 260 -16.78 -20.64 26.80
CA SER A 260 -17.56 -19.42 26.73
C SER A 260 -18.97 -19.65 26.18
N THR A 261 -19.94 -18.89 26.68
CA THR A 261 -21.32 -18.89 26.15
C THR A 261 -21.47 -18.07 24.86
N ILE A 262 -20.38 -17.49 24.35
CA ILE A 262 -20.41 -16.65 23.15
C ILE A 262 -20.85 -17.48 21.94
N VAL A 263 -20.27 -18.67 21.73
CA VAL A 263 -20.61 -19.50 20.56
C VAL A 263 -22.08 -19.94 20.58
N SER A 264 -22.62 -20.29 21.75
CA SER A 264 -24.04 -20.67 21.90
C SER A 264 -25.01 -19.48 21.81
N THR A 265 -24.53 -18.27 22.10
CA THR A 265 -25.31 -17.04 21.93
C THR A 265 -25.35 -16.64 20.46
N LEU A 266 -24.19 -16.68 19.79
CA LEU A 266 -24.05 -16.29 18.40
C LEU A 266 -24.65 -17.29 17.43
N SER A 267 -24.70 -18.59 17.76
CA SER A 267 -25.33 -19.61 16.90
C SER A 267 -26.80 -19.34 16.57
N LYS A 268 -27.47 -18.43 17.30
CA LYS A 268 -28.83 -17.97 17.04
C LYS A 268 -28.91 -16.87 15.97
N ALA A 269 -27.79 -16.29 15.56
CA ALA A 269 -27.75 -15.28 14.52
C ALA A 269 -27.97 -15.91 13.14
N GLU A 270 -28.86 -15.30 12.35
CA GLU A 270 -29.19 -15.71 10.98
C GLU A 270 -28.25 -15.09 9.93
N SER A 271 -27.44 -14.11 10.34
CA SER A 271 -26.50 -13.41 9.46
C SER A 271 -25.25 -12.92 10.21
N ILE A 272 -24.19 -12.62 9.46
CA ILE A 272 -22.94 -12.05 9.99
C ILE A 272 -23.19 -10.72 10.71
N SER A 273 -24.00 -9.83 10.12
CA SER A 273 -24.33 -8.55 10.73
C SER A 273 -25.02 -8.74 12.07
N GLN A 274 -25.90 -9.74 12.19
CA GLN A 274 -26.55 -10.09 13.45
C GLN A 274 -25.57 -10.75 14.43
N ALA A 275 -24.66 -11.60 13.96
CA ALA A 275 -23.63 -12.22 14.81
C ALA A 275 -22.69 -11.15 15.40
N VAL A 276 -22.23 -10.20 14.59
CA VAL A 276 -21.40 -9.07 15.05
C VAL A 276 -22.19 -8.18 16.03
N TYR A 277 -23.47 -7.91 15.76
CA TYR A 277 -24.33 -7.15 16.66
C TYR A 277 -24.52 -7.84 18.02
N LEU A 278 -24.73 -9.17 18.03
CA LEU A 278 -24.84 -9.97 19.25
C LEU A 278 -23.51 -10.11 20.00
N PHE A 279 -22.38 -10.04 19.28
CA PHE A 279 -21.06 -10.00 19.90
C PHE A 279 -20.86 -8.69 20.67
N GLY A 280 -21.21 -7.55 20.06
CA GLY A 280 -21.21 -6.27 20.76
C GLY A 280 -21.42 -5.05 19.86
N HIS A 281 -22.20 -4.08 20.34
CA HIS A 281 -22.50 -2.82 19.62
C HIS A 281 -21.30 -1.87 19.46
N HIS A 282 -20.21 -2.12 20.18
CA HIS A 282 -18.98 -1.32 20.11
C HIS A 282 -18.11 -1.66 18.89
N ILE A 283 -18.48 -2.70 18.15
CA ILE A 283 -17.72 -3.21 17.00
C ILE A 283 -18.21 -2.55 15.71
N ARG A 284 -17.28 -2.10 14.86
CA ARG A 284 -17.60 -1.63 13.50
C ARG A 284 -16.91 -2.45 12.42
N SER A 285 -17.63 -2.64 11.32
CA SER A 285 -17.10 -3.23 10.09
C SER A 285 -16.16 -2.26 9.36
N LYS A 286 -15.08 -2.82 8.83
CA LYS A 286 -14.13 -2.24 7.91
C LYS A 286 -14.00 -3.23 6.75
N SER A 287 -14.56 -2.87 5.60
CA SER A 287 -14.57 -3.79 4.45
C SER A 287 -13.17 -3.99 3.89
N MET A 288 -12.80 -5.21 3.52
CA MET A 288 -11.50 -5.46 2.89
C MET A 288 -11.36 -4.68 1.58
N ALA A 289 -12.41 -4.54 0.78
CA ALA A 289 -12.36 -3.72 -0.45
C ALA A 289 -11.96 -2.25 -0.18
N SER A 290 -12.29 -1.71 1.00
CA SER A 290 -11.90 -0.35 1.42
C SER A 290 -10.48 -0.23 1.96
N ILE A 291 -9.80 -1.36 2.13
CA ILE A 291 -8.43 -1.39 2.59
C ILE A 291 -7.48 -1.70 1.39
N GLY A 292 -7.97 -2.24 0.24
CA GLY A 292 -7.39 -2.32 -1.14
C GLY A 292 -6.00 -2.97 -1.29
N PRO A 293 -5.56 -3.63 -2.38
CA PRO A 293 -4.23 -4.31 -2.48
C PRO A 293 -2.99 -3.46 -2.09
N SER A 294 -3.16 -2.15 -1.98
CA SER A 294 -2.45 -1.15 -1.14
C SER A 294 -2.61 -1.33 0.39
N HIS A 295 -2.95 -2.53 0.87
CA HIS A 295 -3.59 -2.82 2.17
C HIS A 295 -2.71 -2.60 3.38
N PHE A 296 -1.40 -2.49 3.16
CA PHE A 296 -0.54 -1.86 4.12
C PHE A 296 -0.82 -0.37 4.03
N GLN A 297 -1.74 0.15 4.85
CA GLN A 297 -1.75 1.59 5.13
C GLN A 297 -0.31 1.94 5.49
N ALA A 298 0.38 2.67 4.59
CA ALA A 298 1.73 3.10 4.84
C ALA A 298 1.67 3.83 6.17
N GLU A 299 2.48 3.37 7.13
CA GLU A 299 2.58 4.04 8.40
C GLU A 299 2.78 5.55 8.12
N ARG A 300 2.12 6.41 8.88
CA ARG A 300 2.56 7.80 8.97
C ARG A 300 3.96 7.74 9.56
N LYS A 301 4.99 7.72 8.70
CA LYS A 301 6.38 7.47 9.08
C LYS A 301 6.68 8.20 10.39
N PRO A 302 7.23 7.52 11.41
CA PRO A 302 7.40 8.10 12.73
C PRO A 302 8.14 9.41 12.57
N CYS A 303 7.50 10.48 13.05
CA CYS A 303 7.97 11.81 12.73
C CYS A 303 9.27 12.15 13.49
N GLN A 304 9.71 11.31 14.44
CA GLN A 304 10.88 11.59 15.26
C GLN A 304 12.17 10.99 14.65
N PRO A 305 13.32 11.68 14.79
CA PRO A 305 13.48 13.00 15.40
C PRO A 305 13.29 14.19 14.42
N HIS A 306 13.36 13.98 13.10
CA HIS A 306 13.52 15.08 12.13
C HIS A 306 12.23 15.59 11.46
N PHE A 307 11.15 14.81 11.43
CA PHE A 307 9.96 15.09 10.63
C PHE A 307 8.73 15.54 11.44
N CYS A 308 8.83 15.69 12.77
CA CYS A 308 7.73 16.16 13.63
C CYS A 308 7.64 17.69 13.67
N GLN A 309 8.75 18.38 13.46
CA GLN A 309 8.81 19.84 13.44
C GLN A 309 7.99 20.42 12.28
N SER A 310 7.63 21.69 12.38
CA SER A 310 6.96 22.41 11.30
C SER A 310 7.87 22.52 10.06
N PHE A 311 7.28 22.76 8.89
CA PHE A 311 8.05 22.85 7.65
C PHE A 311 9.08 23.99 7.67
N SER A 312 8.73 25.09 8.35
CA SER A 312 9.65 26.21 8.56
C SER A 312 10.84 25.83 9.44
N GLU A 313 10.61 25.15 10.57
CA GLU A 313 11.67 24.67 11.47
C GLU A 313 12.59 23.69 10.75
N PHE A 314 12.02 22.79 9.95
CA PHE A 314 12.77 21.86 9.11
C PHE A 314 13.71 22.60 8.15
N ILE A 315 13.23 23.62 7.45
CA ILE A 315 14.07 24.42 6.56
C ILE A 315 15.17 25.13 7.34
N GLN A 316 14.90 25.63 8.55
CA GLN A 316 15.92 26.27 9.38
C GLN A 316 17.02 25.29 9.80
N GLU A 317 16.69 24.05 10.16
CA GLU A 317 17.67 23.00 10.50
C GLU A 317 18.66 22.77 9.35
N TYR A 318 18.16 22.73 8.10
CA TYR A 318 18.97 22.46 6.91
C TYR A 318 19.40 23.72 6.15
N LYS A 319 19.13 24.91 6.69
CA LYS A 319 19.26 26.18 5.97
C LYS A 319 20.65 26.36 5.36
N ARG A 320 21.71 26.07 6.13
CA ARG A 320 23.09 26.21 5.66
C ARG A 320 23.38 25.34 4.43
N SER A 321 22.92 24.09 4.43
CA SER A 321 23.12 23.16 3.31
C SER A 321 22.23 23.50 2.10
N LEU A 322 21.02 24.01 2.35
CA LEU A 322 20.10 24.47 1.29
C LEU A 322 20.54 25.79 0.64
N ALA A 323 21.32 26.60 1.37
CA ALA A 323 21.87 27.88 0.92
C ALA A 323 23.13 27.75 0.05
N GLU A 324 23.73 26.56 -0.03
CA GLU A 324 24.97 26.34 -0.77
C GLU A 324 24.77 26.70 -2.26
N ASP A 325 25.63 27.60 -2.75
CA ASP A 325 25.62 28.09 -4.13
C ASP A 325 26.96 27.75 -4.79
N HIS A 326 27.14 26.46 -5.06
CA HIS A 326 28.30 25.93 -5.76
C HIS A 326 27.91 25.51 -7.17
N SER A 327 28.81 25.69 -8.14
CA SER A 327 28.60 25.27 -9.54
C SER A 327 28.35 23.76 -9.70
N LEU A 328 28.66 22.97 -8.67
CA LEU A 328 28.31 21.56 -8.55
C LEU A 328 27.59 21.34 -7.22
N ALA A 329 26.47 20.61 -7.26
CA ALA A 329 25.74 20.23 -6.05
C ALA A 329 26.64 19.41 -5.12
N THR A 330 26.76 19.83 -3.87
CA THR A 330 27.53 19.11 -2.85
C THR A 330 26.72 17.93 -2.31
N ASN A 331 27.40 17.02 -1.62
CA ASN A 331 26.73 15.93 -0.91
C ASN A 331 25.78 16.47 0.18
N SER A 332 26.15 17.53 0.90
CA SER A 332 25.32 18.16 1.94
C SER A 332 24.03 18.74 1.37
N MET A 333 24.13 19.51 0.28
CA MET A 333 22.96 20.06 -0.42
C MET A 333 22.05 18.94 -0.94
N SER A 334 22.63 17.91 -1.58
CA SER A 334 21.88 16.78 -2.13
C SER A 334 21.12 16.02 -1.04
N VAL A 335 21.76 15.75 0.10
CA VAL A 335 21.11 15.10 1.25
C VAL A 335 20.01 15.99 1.85
N ALA A 336 20.26 17.29 2.01
CA ALA A 336 19.26 18.23 2.51
C ALA A 336 18.03 18.32 1.59
N PHE A 337 18.24 18.36 0.27
CA PHE A 337 17.18 18.32 -0.74
C PHE A 337 16.34 17.04 -0.63
N LEU A 338 16.97 15.87 -0.58
CA LEU A 338 16.27 14.59 -0.45
C LEU A 338 15.50 14.48 0.89
N ARG A 339 16.06 15.03 1.98
CA ARG A 339 15.40 15.11 3.28
C ARG A 339 14.17 16.02 3.24
N LEU A 340 14.26 17.18 2.57
CA LEU A 340 13.14 18.11 2.38
C LEU A 340 12.04 17.49 1.52
N LEU A 341 12.40 16.84 0.41
CA LEU A 341 11.47 16.10 -0.44
C LEU A 341 10.72 15.01 0.35
N ASN A 342 11.45 14.24 1.16
CA ASN A 342 10.86 13.23 2.04
C ASN A 342 9.96 13.84 3.12
N TYR A 343 10.34 14.98 3.69
CA TYR A 343 9.48 15.70 4.64
C TYR A 343 8.13 16.04 4.01
N ILE A 344 8.13 16.62 2.79
CA ILE A 344 6.89 16.99 2.09
C ILE A 344 5.99 15.76 1.88
N ARG A 345 6.58 14.63 1.49
CA ARG A 345 5.84 13.38 1.26
C ARG A 345 5.26 12.80 2.55
N ILE A 346 6.01 12.81 3.65
CA ILE A 346 5.59 12.27 4.95
C ILE A 346 4.52 13.16 5.61
N ASN A 347 4.67 14.47 5.52
CA ASN A 347 3.80 15.46 6.18
C ASN A 347 2.76 16.07 5.23
N SER A 348 2.45 15.41 4.09
CA SER A 348 1.51 15.89 3.06
C SER A 348 0.21 16.45 3.67
N HIS A 349 -0.42 15.70 4.57
CA HIS A 349 -1.67 16.04 5.25
C HIS A 349 -1.61 17.30 6.13
N LYS A 350 -0.42 17.71 6.57
CA LYS A 350 -0.20 18.94 7.36
C LYS A 350 0.14 20.13 6.47
N ILE A 351 0.60 19.88 5.25
CA ILE A 351 0.99 20.93 4.32
C ILE A 351 -0.26 21.43 3.62
N ASN A 352 -0.55 22.72 3.82
CA ASN A 352 -1.66 23.39 3.17
C ASN A 352 -1.16 24.60 2.37
N ARG A 353 -1.92 24.97 1.33
CA ARG A 353 -1.58 26.06 0.41
C ARG A 353 -1.32 27.39 1.12
N LYS A 354 -2.13 27.74 2.13
CA LYS A 354 -2.04 29.04 2.81
C LYS A 354 -0.73 29.21 3.57
N ASP A 355 -0.33 28.20 4.34
CA ASP A 355 0.89 28.26 5.13
C ASP A 355 2.13 28.15 4.23
N MET A 356 2.04 27.36 3.16
CA MET A 356 3.08 27.31 2.13
C MET A 356 3.27 28.65 1.43
N SER A 357 2.19 29.33 1.02
CA SER A 357 2.29 30.66 0.39
C SER A 357 2.96 31.70 1.30
N LYS A 358 2.65 31.68 2.61
CA LYS A 358 3.31 32.56 3.59
C LYS A 358 4.81 32.27 3.71
N LEU A 359 5.17 30.98 3.77
CA LEU A 359 6.57 30.56 3.86
C LEU A 359 7.36 30.97 2.61
N LEU A 360 6.81 30.75 1.41
CA LEU A 360 7.46 31.15 0.15
C LEU A 360 7.71 32.66 0.09
N GLN A 361 6.73 33.47 0.52
CA GLN A 361 6.90 34.93 0.63
C GLN A 361 7.96 35.34 1.65
N GLN A 362 8.08 34.63 2.77
CA GLN A 362 9.11 34.91 3.78
C GLN A 362 10.51 34.59 3.25
N LEU A 363 10.67 33.42 2.62
CA LEU A 363 11.93 32.98 2.03
C LEU A 363 12.36 33.86 0.85
N GLU A 364 11.42 34.33 0.03
CA GLU A 364 11.72 35.25 -1.08
C GLU A 364 12.26 36.57 -0.55
N LYS A 365 11.64 37.12 0.51
CA LYS A 365 12.09 38.37 1.16
C LYS A 365 13.50 38.23 1.76
N SER A 366 13.86 37.05 2.27
CA SER A 366 15.18 36.81 2.86
C SER A 366 16.22 36.29 1.87
N ARG A 367 15.89 36.10 0.58
CA ARG A 367 16.76 35.49 -0.44
C ARG A 367 18.17 36.09 -0.51
N LYS A 368 18.31 37.42 -0.36
CA LYS A 368 19.63 38.09 -0.36
C LYS A 368 20.55 37.64 0.78
N ASN A 369 19.98 37.25 1.92
CA ASN A 369 20.73 36.81 3.09
C ASN A 369 20.79 35.28 3.20
N ASP A 370 19.83 34.59 2.59
CA ASP A 370 19.62 33.16 2.73
C ASP A 370 20.16 32.35 1.53
N GLY A 371 20.74 33.01 0.53
CA GLY A 371 21.31 32.37 -0.65
C GLY A 371 20.26 31.58 -1.44
N ASN A 372 20.59 30.34 -1.80
CA ASN A 372 19.75 29.49 -2.66
C ASN A 372 18.58 28.79 -1.96
N VAL A 373 18.34 29.03 -0.67
CA VAL A 373 17.32 28.31 0.10
C VAL A 373 15.95 28.37 -0.57
N TRP A 374 15.53 29.56 -1.02
CA TRP A 374 14.22 29.73 -1.67
C TRP A 374 14.13 28.88 -2.94
N SER A 375 15.13 28.94 -3.82
CA SER A 375 15.12 28.19 -5.09
C SER A 375 15.17 26.68 -4.85
N THR A 376 15.96 26.21 -3.89
CA THR A 376 16.03 24.79 -3.52
C THR A 376 14.71 24.28 -2.92
N VAL A 377 14.01 25.10 -2.14
CA VAL A 377 12.67 24.78 -1.62
C VAL A 377 11.64 24.70 -2.76
N MET A 378 11.69 25.62 -3.73
CA MET A 378 10.84 25.58 -4.92
C MET A 378 11.08 24.33 -5.76
N ASP A 379 12.34 23.92 -5.94
CA ASP A 379 12.68 22.67 -6.61
C ASP A 379 12.13 21.45 -5.86
N ALA A 380 12.23 21.42 -4.53
CA ALA A 380 11.71 20.31 -3.72
C ALA A 380 10.18 20.24 -3.79
N ILE A 381 9.49 21.38 -3.82
CA ILE A 381 8.04 21.44 -4.06
C ILE A 381 7.71 20.87 -5.44
N ALA A 382 8.39 21.32 -6.49
CA ALA A 382 8.19 20.83 -7.85
C ALA A 382 8.44 19.32 -7.96
N ALA A 383 9.56 18.83 -7.42
CA ALA A 383 9.93 17.41 -7.44
C ALA A 383 9.02 16.53 -6.56
N SER A 384 8.38 17.10 -5.53
CA SER A 384 7.42 16.38 -4.70
C SER A 384 6.09 16.13 -5.40
N CYS A 385 5.75 16.99 -6.38
CA CYS A 385 4.43 17.04 -7.01
C CYS A 385 3.28 17.07 -5.98
N HIS A 386 3.48 17.66 -4.79
CA HIS A 386 2.42 17.73 -3.77
C HIS A 386 1.39 18.80 -4.14
N GLY A 387 0.11 18.44 -4.24
CA GLY A 387 -0.96 19.30 -4.79
C GLY A 387 -1.04 20.71 -4.18
N ASP A 388 -1.19 20.81 -2.86
CA ASP A 388 -1.34 22.10 -2.17
C ASP A 388 -0.06 22.95 -2.24
N SER A 389 1.11 22.31 -2.21
CA SER A 389 2.40 23.01 -2.33
C SER A 389 2.62 23.53 -3.75
N MET A 390 2.25 22.72 -4.75
CA MET A 390 2.32 23.05 -6.16
C MET A 390 1.44 24.25 -6.51
N LEU A 391 0.20 24.27 -6.00
CA LEU A 391 -0.69 25.42 -6.17
C LEU A 391 -0.12 26.68 -5.53
N ALA A 392 0.40 26.59 -4.30
CA ALA A 392 1.04 27.71 -3.63
C ALA A 392 2.25 28.25 -4.43
N ALA A 393 3.07 27.35 -4.98
CA ALA A 393 4.23 27.70 -5.81
C ALA A 393 3.81 28.38 -7.13
N LEU A 394 2.78 27.86 -7.81
CA LEU A 394 2.28 28.44 -9.06
C LEU A 394 1.64 29.82 -8.86
N ASP A 395 0.84 30.00 -7.80
CA ASP A 395 0.30 31.31 -7.43
C ASP A 395 1.42 32.31 -7.17
N HIS A 396 2.44 31.85 -6.44
CA HIS A 396 3.55 32.68 -6.02
C HIS A 396 4.42 33.10 -7.21
N LEU A 397 4.78 32.16 -8.09
CA LEU A 397 5.56 32.42 -9.29
C LEU A 397 4.82 33.31 -10.28
N ASN A 398 3.55 32.99 -10.52
CA ASN A 398 2.71 33.59 -11.54
C ASN A 398 3.39 33.57 -12.92
N LEU A 399 3.59 32.36 -13.44
CA LEU A 399 4.40 32.09 -14.65
C LEU A 399 4.17 33.05 -15.82
N PRO A 400 2.92 33.38 -16.22
CA PRO A 400 2.69 34.29 -17.35
C PRO A 400 3.17 35.74 -17.10
N LYS A 401 3.34 36.13 -15.83
CA LYS A 401 3.78 37.47 -15.42
C LYS A 401 5.23 37.49 -14.92
N CYS A 402 5.97 36.38 -15.00
CA CYS A 402 7.39 36.36 -14.62
C CYS A 402 8.18 37.31 -15.53
N ASN A 403 8.84 38.30 -14.92
CA ASN A 403 9.66 39.29 -15.61
C ASN A 403 10.90 39.67 -14.78
N GLY A 404 11.95 40.14 -15.44
CA GLY A 404 13.24 40.44 -14.81
C GLY A 404 14.13 39.20 -14.66
N ASP A 405 15.43 39.34 -14.90
CA ASP A 405 16.33 38.21 -15.13
C ASP A 405 16.35 37.19 -13.97
N ASP A 406 16.43 37.64 -12.72
CA ASP A 406 16.43 36.74 -11.55
C ASP A 406 15.14 35.92 -11.44
N ARG A 407 13.99 36.56 -11.72
CA ARG A 407 12.68 35.92 -11.63
C ARG A 407 12.41 35.01 -12.81
N VAL A 408 12.87 35.38 -14.00
CA VAL A 408 12.80 34.53 -15.19
C VAL A 408 13.57 33.24 -14.95
N GLY A 409 14.81 33.34 -14.43
CA GLY A 409 15.61 32.16 -14.09
C GLY A 409 14.93 31.23 -13.08
N ASP A 410 14.25 31.78 -12.07
CA ASP A 410 13.47 30.98 -11.11
C ASP A 410 12.28 30.26 -11.76
N CYS A 411 11.54 30.95 -12.63
CA CYS A 411 10.38 30.37 -13.31
C CYS A 411 10.82 29.27 -14.29
N GLU A 412 11.92 29.46 -15.01
CA GLU A 412 12.51 28.43 -15.89
C GLU A 412 13.00 27.22 -15.09
N ARG A 413 13.73 27.45 -14.00
CA ARG A 413 14.20 26.38 -13.11
C ARG A 413 13.05 25.54 -12.59
N PHE A 414 11.99 26.18 -12.09
CA PHE A 414 10.78 25.48 -11.62
C PHE A 414 10.15 24.64 -12.73
N LEU A 415 10.01 25.18 -13.94
CA LEU A 415 9.43 24.50 -15.10
C LEU A 415 10.26 23.28 -15.55
N VAL A 416 11.58 23.38 -15.51
CA VAL A 416 12.49 22.26 -15.80
C VAL A 416 12.32 21.13 -14.79
N VAL A 417 12.26 21.46 -13.49
CA VAL A 417 12.06 20.45 -12.44
C VAL A 417 10.73 19.72 -12.61
N ILE A 418 9.66 20.44 -13.01
CA ILE A 418 8.36 19.82 -13.30
C ILE A 418 8.43 18.86 -14.48
N ALA A 419 9.14 19.22 -15.56
CA ALA A 419 9.32 18.33 -16.70
C ALA A 419 10.02 17.02 -16.30
N ILE A 420 11.09 17.13 -15.49
CA ILE A 420 11.83 15.97 -14.95
C ILE A 420 10.95 15.13 -14.02
N ALA A 421 10.22 15.77 -13.10
CA ALA A 421 9.36 15.09 -12.14
C ALA A 421 8.22 14.34 -12.85
N GLY A 422 7.53 14.97 -13.80
CA GLY A 422 6.47 14.32 -14.56
C GLY A 422 6.97 13.16 -15.42
N SER A 423 8.14 13.28 -16.03
CA SER A 423 8.78 12.16 -16.74
C SER A 423 9.14 11.02 -15.80
N THR A 424 9.63 11.33 -14.61
CA THR A 424 9.94 10.32 -13.59
C THR A 424 8.68 9.58 -13.14
N VAL A 425 7.59 10.29 -12.85
CA VAL A 425 6.29 9.72 -12.46
C VAL A 425 5.73 8.79 -13.54
N ALA A 426 5.75 9.20 -14.82
CA ALA A 426 5.30 8.33 -15.92
C ALA A 426 6.13 7.05 -16.05
N ASN A 427 7.44 7.15 -15.85
CA ASN A 427 8.38 6.07 -16.09
C ASN A 427 8.57 5.12 -14.89
N MET A 428 8.17 5.53 -13.69
CA MET A 428 8.26 4.71 -12.47
C MET A 428 6.96 3.92 -12.17
N GLY A 429 5.87 4.18 -12.89
CA GLY A 429 4.59 3.50 -12.66
C GLY A 429 3.86 3.96 -11.39
N SER A 430 2.56 3.65 -11.29
CA SER A 430 1.68 4.12 -10.22
C SER A 430 1.97 3.54 -8.83
N SER A 431 2.70 2.41 -8.75
CA SER A 431 2.99 1.74 -7.47
C SER A 431 4.14 2.36 -6.66
N HIS A 432 4.86 3.34 -7.21
CA HIS A 432 6.05 3.95 -6.58
C HIS A 432 5.91 5.46 -6.32
N VAL A 433 4.83 6.05 -6.83
CA VAL A 433 4.51 7.46 -6.59
C VAL A 433 3.90 7.52 -5.20
N ALA A 434 4.47 8.36 -4.33
CA ALA A 434 3.91 8.57 -2.99
C ALA A 434 2.40 8.84 -3.13
N GLU A 435 1.59 8.23 -2.26
CA GLU A 435 0.11 8.27 -2.25
C GLU A 435 -0.50 9.70 -2.35
N HIS A 436 0.33 10.73 -2.19
CA HIS A 436 -0.03 12.14 -2.16
C HIS A 436 0.66 13.01 -3.24
N SER A 437 1.36 12.41 -4.20
CA SER A 437 1.97 13.10 -5.33
C SER A 437 1.00 13.11 -6.52
N LEU A 438 0.92 14.25 -7.22
CA LEU A 438 0.10 14.38 -8.42
C LEU A 438 0.60 13.44 -9.53
N SER A 439 -0.33 12.75 -10.18
CA SER A 439 -0.05 11.98 -11.40
C SER A 439 0.33 12.91 -12.56
N VAL A 440 0.93 12.36 -13.63
CA VAL A 440 1.25 13.15 -14.83
C VAL A 440 0.00 13.80 -15.44
N GLU A 441 -1.13 13.11 -15.35
CA GLU A 441 -2.41 13.64 -15.79
C GLU A 441 -2.84 14.86 -14.98
N GLN A 442 -2.75 14.78 -13.65
CA GLN A 442 -3.10 15.89 -12.76
C GLN A 442 -2.13 17.06 -12.90
N LEU A 443 -0.84 16.79 -13.19
CA LEU A 443 0.13 17.82 -13.55
C LEU A 443 -0.28 18.52 -14.86
N LEU A 444 -0.71 17.79 -15.89
CA LEU A 444 -1.24 18.40 -17.11
C LEU A 444 -2.47 19.28 -16.81
N ASP A 445 -3.42 18.79 -16.01
CA ASP A 445 -4.63 19.55 -15.67
C ASP A 445 -4.32 20.84 -14.89
N LEU A 446 -3.25 20.83 -14.10
CA LEU A 446 -2.78 21.99 -13.35
C LEU A 446 -2.18 23.07 -14.28
N PHE A 447 -1.44 22.66 -15.31
CA PHE A 447 -0.70 23.60 -16.17
C PHE A 447 -1.46 24.00 -17.45
N VAL A 448 -2.33 23.14 -17.99
CA VAL A 448 -3.11 23.41 -19.22
C VAL A 448 -3.94 24.70 -19.15
N PRO A 449 -4.57 25.10 -18.02
CA PRO A 449 -5.26 26.38 -17.90
C PRO A 449 -4.36 27.61 -18.13
N LEU A 450 -3.04 27.47 -17.94
CA LEU A 450 -2.08 28.56 -18.17
C LEU A 450 -1.81 28.81 -19.66
N LEU A 451 -2.17 27.88 -20.55
CA LEU A 451 -2.06 28.06 -22.02
C LEU A 451 -3.01 29.15 -22.56
N SER A 452 -4.13 29.38 -21.87
CA SER A 452 -5.19 30.32 -22.27
C SER A 452 -5.06 31.72 -21.67
N ASN A 453 -4.07 31.95 -20.80
CA ASN A 453 -3.81 33.29 -20.27
C ASN A 453 -3.07 34.12 -21.32
N GLY A 454 -3.46 35.39 -21.47
CA GLY A 454 -2.93 36.33 -22.46
C GLY A 454 -1.41 36.55 -22.42
N SER A 455 -0.93 37.51 -23.23
CA SER A 455 0.49 37.79 -23.50
C SER A 455 1.44 37.50 -22.32
N TRP A 456 2.37 36.57 -22.53
CA TRP A 456 3.43 36.25 -21.58
C TRP A 456 4.38 37.44 -21.44
N ALA A 457 4.77 37.77 -20.22
CA ALA A 457 5.65 38.91 -19.94
C ALA A 457 7.09 38.70 -20.43
N ASP A 458 7.57 37.45 -20.50
CA ASP A 458 8.90 37.09 -21.02
C ASP A 458 8.81 35.83 -21.90
N HIS A 459 9.37 35.92 -23.12
CA HIS A 459 9.35 34.86 -24.12
C HIS A 459 10.16 33.61 -23.71
N ARG A 460 11.20 33.77 -22.88
CA ARG A 460 12.01 32.66 -22.38
C ARG A 460 11.18 31.73 -21.49
N VAL A 461 10.41 32.33 -20.57
CA VAL A 461 9.50 31.60 -19.67
C VAL A 461 8.38 30.92 -20.48
N GLN A 462 7.82 31.62 -21.48
CA GLN A 462 6.82 31.05 -22.38
C GLN A 462 7.36 29.81 -23.13
N HIS A 463 8.58 29.91 -23.65
CA HIS A 463 9.23 28.81 -24.36
C HIS A 463 9.51 27.62 -23.43
N SER A 464 10.09 27.88 -22.25
CA SER A 464 10.33 26.88 -21.21
C SER A 464 9.03 26.19 -20.79
N PHE A 465 7.93 26.94 -20.65
CA PHE A 465 6.61 26.39 -20.34
C PHE A 465 6.12 25.45 -21.45
N ALA A 466 6.21 25.87 -22.72
CA ALA A 466 5.80 25.03 -23.85
C ALA A 466 6.59 23.70 -23.89
N MET A 467 7.91 23.76 -23.65
CA MET A 467 8.76 22.57 -23.56
C MET A 467 8.39 21.67 -22.39
N THR A 468 8.05 22.24 -21.23
CA THR A 468 7.54 21.48 -20.09
C THR A 468 6.24 20.74 -20.44
N ILE A 469 5.24 21.41 -21.05
CA ILE A 469 3.99 20.73 -21.45
C ILE A 469 4.26 19.64 -22.48
N ALA A 470 5.10 19.89 -23.49
CA ALA A 470 5.46 18.90 -24.48
C ALA A 470 6.09 17.65 -23.83
N THR A 471 6.96 17.85 -22.84
CA THR A 471 7.57 16.76 -22.07
C THR A 471 6.52 16.00 -21.27
N LEU A 472 5.65 16.69 -20.54
CA LEU A 472 4.58 16.05 -19.76
C LEU A 472 3.61 15.25 -20.66
N LEU A 473 3.26 15.76 -21.84
CA LEU A 473 2.44 15.05 -22.82
C LEU A 473 3.15 13.80 -23.35
N HIS A 474 4.44 13.90 -23.67
CA HIS A 474 5.22 12.75 -24.09
C HIS A 474 5.27 11.68 -22.98
N SER A 475 5.55 12.09 -21.74
CA SER A 475 5.53 11.22 -20.57
C SER A 475 4.18 10.56 -20.35
N TYR A 476 3.08 11.31 -20.48
CA TYR A 476 1.72 10.78 -20.39
C TYR A 476 1.43 9.75 -21.49
N GLN A 477 1.85 10.02 -22.73
CA GLN A 477 1.72 9.05 -23.82
C GLN A 477 2.51 7.78 -23.55
N THR A 478 3.72 7.89 -22.99
CA THR A 478 4.53 6.73 -22.59
C THR A 478 3.80 5.93 -21.51
N PHE A 479 3.33 6.60 -20.45
CA PHE A 479 2.52 5.98 -19.39
C PHE A 479 1.30 5.24 -19.94
N VAL A 480 0.52 5.86 -20.82
CA VAL A 480 -0.65 5.22 -21.46
C VAL A 480 -0.21 4.03 -22.32
N LYS A 481 0.88 4.13 -23.08
CA LYS A 481 1.37 3.03 -23.91
C LYS A 481 1.91 1.85 -23.12
N THR A 482 2.51 2.08 -21.95
CA THR A 482 3.11 1.03 -21.11
C THR A 482 2.08 0.37 -20.19
N ILE A 483 1.10 1.11 -19.66
CA ILE A 483 0.16 0.62 -18.64
C ILE A 483 -1.21 0.22 -19.23
N ALA A 484 -1.68 0.85 -20.32
CA ALA A 484 -2.95 0.45 -20.94
C ALA A 484 -3.00 -1.01 -21.43
N PRO A 485 -1.91 -1.64 -21.92
CA PRO A 485 -1.90 -3.07 -22.23
C PRO A 485 -2.03 -3.97 -20.99
N GLU A 486 -1.55 -3.53 -19.82
CA GLU A 486 -1.66 -4.27 -18.55
C GLU A 486 -3.11 -4.26 -18.02
N ASN A 487 -3.84 -3.15 -18.22
CA ASN A 487 -5.27 -3.03 -17.89
C ASN A 487 -6.22 -3.64 -18.95
N LEU A 488 -5.73 -3.92 -20.17
CA LEU A 488 -6.52 -4.53 -21.25
C LEU A 488 -6.77 -6.03 -21.03
N ASN A 489 -5.88 -6.73 -20.31
CA ASN A 489 -6.01 -8.16 -20.02
C ASN A 489 -6.50 -8.50 -18.61
N ASN A 490 -6.46 -7.54 -17.67
CA ASN A 490 -6.95 -7.72 -16.32
C ASN A 490 -8.17 -6.82 -16.09
N GLN A 491 -9.38 -7.40 -16.11
CA GLN A 491 -10.52 -6.74 -15.47
C GLN A 491 -10.22 -6.67 -13.97
N SER A 492 -10.03 -5.45 -13.47
CA SER A 492 -9.92 -5.04 -12.06
C SER A 492 -8.54 -4.77 -11.44
N ILE A 493 -7.51 -4.42 -12.20
CA ILE A 493 -6.48 -3.51 -11.65
C ILE A 493 -6.97 -2.09 -11.93
N ILE A 494 -8.05 -1.72 -11.25
CA ILE A 494 -8.22 -0.32 -10.88
C ILE A 494 -7.11 -0.14 -9.83
N ALA A 495 -5.90 0.18 -10.28
CA ALA A 495 -5.06 1.04 -9.46
C ALA A 495 -6.00 2.19 -9.10
N ASP A 496 -6.26 2.38 -7.81
CA ASP A 496 -7.09 3.46 -7.32
C ASP A 496 -6.58 4.76 -7.94
N HIS A 497 -7.11 5.11 -9.12
CA HIS A 497 -7.44 6.45 -9.48
C HIS A 497 -8.47 6.84 -8.43
N LEU A 498 -8.02 7.10 -7.20
CA LEU A 498 -8.73 7.96 -6.30
C LEU A 498 -8.95 9.21 -7.14
N PRO A 499 -10.18 9.50 -7.60
CA PRO A 499 -10.43 10.82 -8.13
C PRO A 499 -10.04 11.75 -7.00
N TYR A 500 -9.08 12.64 -7.27
CA TYR A 500 -8.82 13.79 -6.40
C TYR A 500 -9.98 14.78 -6.56
N GLU A 501 -11.21 14.30 -6.31
CA GLU A 501 -12.44 15.07 -6.31
C GLU A 501 -13.38 14.49 -5.24
N SER A 502 -13.35 15.13 -4.07
CA SER A 502 -14.56 15.65 -3.40
C SER A 502 -14.27 16.26 -2.04
N SER A 503 -13.01 16.39 -1.62
CA SER A 503 -12.63 17.12 -0.40
C SER A 503 -11.50 18.12 -0.62
N ARG A 504 -11.76 19.17 -1.43
CA ARG A 504 -11.21 20.57 -1.33
C ARG A 504 -10.97 21.34 -2.64
N MET A 505 -11.33 20.83 -3.81
CA MET A 505 -11.49 21.70 -5.00
C MET A 505 -12.96 22.03 -5.23
N THR A 506 -13.46 22.97 -4.43
CA THR A 506 -14.47 23.89 -4.93
C THR A 506 -13.84 25.27 -4.99
N LEU A 507 -13.52 25.72 -6.19
CA LEU A 507 -13.55 27.15 -6.50
C LEU A 507 -15.00 27.62 -6.33
N ARG A 508 -15.47 27.74 -5.09
CA ARG A 508 -16.77 28.35 -4.80
C ARG A 508 -16.56 29.85 -4.73
N HIS A 509 -17.04 30.53 -5.77
CA HIS A 509 -17.52 31.90 -5.65
C HIS A 509 -18.46 32.01 -4.44
N HIS A 510 -18.33 33.12 -3.72
CA HIS A 510 -19.06 33.50 -2.51
C HIS A 510 -20.55 33.12 -2.50
N SER A 511 -20.99 32.41 -1.46
CA SER A 511 -22.20 32.69 -0.63
C SER A 511 -22.55 31.48 0.28
N SER A 512 -22.81 31.77 1.56
CA SER A 512 -23.17 30.84 2.67
C SER A 512 -24.62 30.30 2.57
N PRO A 513 -25.18 29.60 3.58
CA PRO A 513 -24.92 28.24 4.11
C PRO A 513 -26.21 27.34 4.07
N THR A 514 -26.28 26.26 4.86
CA THR A 514 -27.39 25.27 5.11
C THR A 514 -27.59 24.16 4.07
N GLN A 515 -27.92 22.88 4.35
CA GLN A 515 -28.42 22.15 5.55
C GLN A 515 -28.19 20.62 5.35
N PHE A 516 -28.11 19.85 6.45
CA PHE A 516 -28.19 18.38 6.49
C PHE A 516 -29.60 17.88 6.11
N VAL A 517 -29.73 16.76 5.37
CA VAL A 517 -30.87 15.82 5.47
C VAL A 517 -30.41 14.38 5.20
N ASP A 518 -30.92 13.50 6.05
CA ASP A 518 -30.82 12.06 6.19
C ASP A 518 -31.93 11.35 5.39
N VAL A 519 -31.64 10.26 4.65
CA VAL A 519 -32.59 9.15 4.42
C VAL A 519 -31.89 7.89 3.86
N SER A 520 -32.11 6.75 4.51
CA SER A 520 -32.07 5.39 3.90
C SER A 520 -33.50 4.95 3.51
N PRO A 521 -33.75 3.70 3.08
CA PRO A 521 -33.62 3.17 1.72
C PRO A 521 -34.99 2.75 1.14
N GLU A 522 -35.09 2.52 -0.18
CA GLU A 522 -35.79 1.36 -0.77
C GLU A 522 -35.95 1.43 -2.30
N SER A 523 -35.79 0.25 -2.90
CA SER A 523 -36.54 -0.30 -4.03
C SER A 523 -35.85 -0.46 -5.39
N ASN A 524 -35.87 -1.74 -5.77
CA ASN A 524 -36.17 -2.32 -7.06
C ASN A 524 -35.07 -2.37 -8.12
N GLY A 525 -34.59 -3.60 -8.30
CA GLY A 525 -33.64 -3.97 -9.33
C GLY A 525 -34.18 -3.81 -10.74
N LYS A 526 -33.22 -3.61 -11.63
CA LYS A 526 -33.15 -4.29 -12.91
C LYS A 526 -31.72 -4.78 -13.09
N ASP A 527 -31.62 -6.05 -13.45
CA ASP A 527 -30.43 -6.68 -14.01
C ASP A 527 -29.89 -5.85 -15.17
N ASP A 528 -28.85 -5.05 -14.93
CA ASP A 528 -27.92 -4.62 -15.96
C ASP A 528 -26.58 -5.29 -15.67
N ARG A 529 -26.30 -6.38 -16.39
CA ARG A 529 -24.97 -6.97 -16.46
C ARG A 529 -23.99 -5.87 -16.88
N PRO A 530 -22.88 -5.63 -16.16
CA PRO A 530 -21.85 -4.69 -16.61
C PRO A 530 -21.07 -5.35 -17.75
N GLY A 531 -21.61 -5.26 -18.96
CA GLY A 531 -20.92 -5.67 -20.19
C GLY A 531 -19.96 -4.57 -20.63
N LEU A 532 -18.65 -4.85 -20.61
CA LEU A 532 -17.63 -4.45 -21.60
C LEU A 532 -17.55 -2.98 -22.10
N LYS A 533 -18.17 -2.01 -21.42
CA LYS A 533 -18.17 -0.58 -21.84
C LYS A 533 -17.07 0.28 -21.20
N SER A 534 -16.35 -0.20 -20.18
CA SER A 534 -15.34 0.61 -19.48
C SER A 534 -14.03 0.76 -20.30
N GLN A 535 -13.58 -0.29 -20.99
CA GLN A 535 -12.30 -0.29 -21.72
C GLN A 535 -12.27 0.70 -22.89
N ASP A 536 -13.39 0.83 -23.60
CA ASP A 536 -13.57 1.79 -24.69
C ASP A 536 -13.73 3.22 -24.16
N HIS A 537 -14.21 3.38 -22.92
CA HIS A 537 -14.39 4.68 -22.29
C HIS A 537 -13.05 5.29 -21.89
N ASP A 538 -12.13 4.51 -21.31
CA ASP A 538 -10.81 5.00 -20.87
C ASP A 538 -9.92 5.35 -22.06
N ARG A 539 -9.91 4.52 -23.10
CA ARG A 539 -9.17 4.82 -24.34
C ARG A 539 -9.71 6.06 -25.05
N ARG A 540 -11.04 6.21 -25.14
CA ARG A 540 -11.66 7.41 -25.71
C ARG A 540 -11.40 8.64 -24.84
N HIS A 541 -11.41 8.50 -23.51
CA HIS A 541 -11.08 9.59 -22.57
C HIS A 541 -9.66 10.10 -22.80
N HIS A 542 -8.65 9.21 -22.85
CA HIS A 542 -7.27 9.60 -23.11
C HIS A 542 -7.08 10.24 -24.49
N GLN A 543 -7.73 9.70 -25.53
CA GLN A 543 -7.69 10.29 -26.88
C GLN A 543 -8.36 11.67 -26.93
N GLN A 544 -9.52 11.84 -26.29
CA GLN A 544 -10.21 13.13 -26.20
C GLN A 544 -9.38 14.16 -25.43
N LYS A 545 -8.70 13.76 -24.34
CA LYS A 545 -7.83 14.64 -23.56
C LYS A 545 -6.63 15.12 -24.37
N LEU A 546 -5.95 14.21 -25.08
CA LEU A 546 -4.85 14.58 -26.00
C LEU A 546 -5.31 15.55 -27.10
N LEU A 547 -6.51 15.33 -27.65
CA LEU A 547 -7.11 16.23 -28.64
C LEU A 547 -7.44 17.60 -28.04
N GLN A 548 -8.02 17.66 -26.84
CA GLN A 548 -8.32 18.92 -26.15
C GLN A 548 -7.07 19.75 -25.88
N ILE A 549 -5.98 19.11 -25.42
CA ILE A 549 -4.72 19.80 -25.16
C ILE A 549 -4.10 20.29 -26.48
N SER A 550 -4.13 19.47 -27.54
CA SER A 550 -3.65 19.85 -28.87
C SER A 550 -4.39 21.07 -29.44
N VAL A 551 -5.72 21.12 -29.29
CA VAL A 551 -6.53 22.28 -29.72
C VAL A 551 -6.14 23.54 -28.95
N ARG A 552 -5.95 23.45 -27.63
CA ARG A 552 -5.53 24.61 -26.81
C ARG A 552 -4.12 25.09 -27.13
N MET A 553 -3.19 24.19 -27.42
CA MET A 553 -1.84 24.56 -27.88
C MET A 553 -1.88 25.31 -29.21
N ASN A 554 -2.65 24.82 -30.18
CA ASN A 554 -2.79 25.48 -31.48
C ASN A 554 -3.42 26.87 -31.36
N GLN A 555 -4.41 27.05 -30.48
CA GLN A 555 -5.00 28.36 -30.20
C GLN A 555 -4.02 29.33 -29.55
N SER A 556 -3.19 28.85 -28.61
CA SER A 556 -2.17 29.67 -27.94
C SER A 556 -1.09 30.14 -28.94
N ILE A 557 -0.59 29.24 -29.80
CA ILE A 557 0.40 29.57 -30.84
C ILE A 557 -0.14 30.61 -31.81
N LEU A 558 -1.39 30.45 -32.27
CA LEU A 558 -2.04 31.38 -33.19
C LEU A 558 -2.33 32.76 -32.58
N SER A 559 -2.43 32.86 -31.25
CA SER A 559 -2.61 34.14 -30.53
C SER A 559 -1.32 34.89 -30.23
N SER A 560 -0.16 34.27 -30.50
CA SER A 560 1.18 34.82 -30.26
C SER A 560 1.91 35.27 -31.53
N GLN A 561 1.30 35.02 -32.70
CA GLN A 561 1.66 35.62 -33.99
C GLN A 561 0.79 36.86 -34.22
#